data_AF-A0A2D4LQD0-F1
#
_entry.id   AF-A0A2D4LQD0-F1
#
_cell.length_a   1.000
_cell.length_b   1.000
_cell.length_c   1.000
_cell.angle_alpha   90.00
_cell.angle_beta   90.00
_cell.angle_gamma   90.00
#
_symmetry.space_group_name_H-M   'P 1'
#
loop_
_entity.id
_entity.type
_entity.pdbx_description
1 polymer ?
#
loop_
_entity_poly.entity_id
_entity_poly.type
_entity_poly.pdbx_seq_one_letter_code
_entity_poly.pdbx_strand_id
1 'polypeptide(L)'
;LNSLLCYFTQDEEFYLVKWQGYSDSENTWEPRKNLRCISILKQFHRDLEQAFIRRGCKLKKNMRLLDLGISNYLVQKAKQRRALQHWEYELNAKRNHKGRIVVENEVDLDGPPRDFVYINEYKVGEGITLNQMAVGCECSDCLSEAAGGCCPGASHHKFAYNELGQVKIKAGMPIYECNSRCSCGIDCPNRVVQRGIRYDLCIFRTDNGCGWGVRTLEKIRKHSFVMEYVGEIITSEEAERRGQVYDRQGATYLFDLDYVEDVYTVDAAYYGNISHFVNHSCNPNLQVYNVFIENLDERLPRIAFFATRSIRAGEELTFDYNMQVDPVNAESTRMDSNFGLVGSLACSPKKRMRIECKCGTETCRKYLF
;
A
#
# COMPACT_ATOMS: atom_id res chain seq x y z
N LEU A 1 29.18 7.07 0.25
CA LEU A 1 29.85 5.83 -0.22
C LEU A 1 28.85 5.01 -1.01
N ASN A 2 29.24 4.50 -2.17
CA ASN A 2 28.28 4.10 -3.20
C ASN A 2 28.39 2.60 -3.60
N SER A 3 29.55 1.98 -3.49
CA SER A 3 29.74 0.53 -3.61
C SER A 3 31.03 0.16 -2.90
N LEU A 4 31.08 -1.05 -2.35
CA LEU A 4 32.27 -1.61 -1.74
C LEU A 4 32.52 -2.96 -2.41
N LEU A 5 33.76 -3.20 -2.83
CA LEU A 5 34.28 -4.56 -3.07
C LEU A 5 35.30 -4.82 -1.97
N CYS A 6 35.43 -6.05 -1.50
CA CYS A 6 36.40 -6.38 -0.44
C CYS A 6 37.47 -7.34 -0.95
N TYR A 7 38.71 -7.12 -0.56
CA TYR A 7 39.79 -8.10 -0.68
C TYR A 7 40.54 -8.21 0.66
N PHE A 8 41.17 -9.36 0.92
CA PHE A 8 42.00 -9.59 2.10
C PHE A 8 43.47 -9.75 1.71
N THR A 9 44.36 -9.07 2.42
CA THR A 9 45.82 -9.26 2.34
C THR A 9 46.38 -9.49 3.74
N GLN A 10 47.00 -10.66 3.98
CA GLN A 10 47.84 -10.96 5.17
C GLN A 10 47.46 -10.14 6.42
N ASP A 11 46.24 -10.31 6.92
CA ASP A 11 45.66 -9.71 8.14
C ASP A 11 45.02 -8.30 8.06
N GLU A 12 44.98 -7.65 6.90
CA GLU A 12 44.21 -6.41 6.67
C GLU A 12 43.10 -6.56 5.61
N GLU A 13 41.94 -5.98 5.91
CA GLU A 13 40.80 -5.86 4.99
C GLU A 13 40.87 -4.54 4.21
N PHE A 14 40.72 -4.63 2.89
CA PHE A 14 40.63 -3.46 2.01
C PHE A 14 39.30 -3.42 1.29
N TYR A 15 38.81 -2.21 1.08
CA TYR A 15 37.55 -1.96 0.41
C TYR A 15 37.73 -1.01 -0.77
N LEU A 16 37.19 -1.35 -1.93
CA LEU A 16 37.12 -0.44 -3.07
C LEU A 16 36.00 0.56 -2.80
N VAL A 17 36.36 1.80 -2.47
CA VAL A 17 35.42 2.84 -2.07
C VAL A 17 34.98 3.66 -3.27
N LYS A 18 33.67 3.71 -3.51
CA LYS A 18 33.08 4.75 -4.38
C LYS A 18 32.84 6.05 -3.61
N TRP A 19 33.64 7.07 -3.92
CA TRP A 19 33.56 8.41 -3.34
C TRP A 19 32.35 9.19 -3.85
N GLN A 20 31.75 9.99 -2.98
CA GLN A 20 30.60 10.83 -3.30
C GLN A 20 31.05 12.04 -4.13
N GLY A 21 30.31 12.37 -5.19
CA GLY A 21 30.63 13.49 -6.09
C GLY A 21 31.64 13.19 -7.19
N TYR A 22 32.36 12.07 -7.10
CA TYR A 22 33.37 11.67 -8.08
C TYR A 22 32.81 10.68 -9.12
N SER A 23 33.59 10.31 -10.11
CA SER A 23 33.25 9.26 -11.09
C SER A 23 33.59 7.84 -10.55
N ASP A 24 33.20 6.78 -11.27
CA ASP A 24 33.58 5.39 -10.90
C ASP A 24 35.08 5.11 -11.14
N SER A 25 35.74 5.87 -12.01
CA SER A 25 37.19 5.74 -12.27
C SER A 25 38.07 6.26 -11.12
N GLU A 26 37.48 7.00 -10.18
CA GLU A 26 38.19 7.56 -9.03
C GLU A 26 38.04 6.70 -7.76
N ASN A 27 37.55 5.47 -7.91
CA ASN A 27 37.46 4.54 -6.78
C ASN A 27 38.86 4.15 -6.30
N THR A 28 39.07 4.19 -4.99
CA THR A 28 40.35 3.81 -4.37
C THR A 28 40.15 2.63 -3.42
N TRP A 29 41.19 1.81 -3.28
CA TRP A 29 41.23 0.75 -2.28
C TRP A 29 41.69 1.33 -0.95
N GLU A 30 40.81 1.25 0.04
CA GLU A 30 41.05 1.81 1.38
C GLU A 30 41.08 0.70 2.43
N PRO A 31 42.08 0.69 3.34
CA PRO A 31 42.10 -0.25 4.44
C PRO A 31 40.96 0.05 5.42
N ARG A 32 40.43 -0.99 6.07
CA ARG A 32 39.32 -0.90 7.04
C ARG A 32 39.49 0.21 8.08
N LYS A 33 40.72 0.44 8.55
CA LYS A 33 41.08 1.45 9.56
C LYS A 33 40.79 2.90 9.11
N ASN A 34 40.79 3.15 7.80
CA ASN A 34 40.50 4.48 7.23
C ASN A 34 38.99 4.75 7.14
N LEU A 35 38.15 3.70 7.23
CA LEU A 35 36.72 3.79 6.97
C LEU A 35 35.92 3.99 8.25
N ARG A 36 35.39 5.20 8.42
CA ARG A 36 34.52 5.58 9.55
C ARG A 36 33.02 5.32 9.30
N CYS A 37 32.66 4.84 8.11
CA CYS A 37 31.27 4.61 7.68
C CYS A 37 30.71 3.27 8.19
N ILE A 38 30.57 3.15 9.52
CA ILE A 38 30.20 1.89 10.19
C ILE A 38 28.89 1.29 9.66
N SER A 39 27.86 2.10 9.39
CA SER A 39 26.57 1.63 8.88
C SER A 39 26.68 1.00 7.49
N ILE A 40 27.45 1.63 6.60
CA ILE A 40 27.65 1.18 5.22
C ILE A 40 28.49 -0.09 5.20
N LEU A 41 29.52 -0.18 6.04
CA LEU A 41 30.31 -1.41 6.20
C LEU A 41 29.46 -2.56 6.71
N LYS A 42 28.64 -2.33 7.75
CA LYS A 42 27.70 -3.35 8.25
C LYS A 42 26.74 -3.81 7.17
N GLN A 43 26.21 -2.88 6.35
CA GLN A 43 25.33 -3.23 5.24
C GLN A 43 26.06 -4.06 4.18
N PHE A 44 27.28 -3.68 3.81
CA PHE A 44 28.10 -4.43 2.86
C PHE A 44 28.34 -5.87 3.32
N HIS A 45 28.71 -6.09 4.59
CA HIS A 45 28.92 -7.45 5.10
C HIS A 45 27.65 -8.29 5.12
N ARG A 46 26.48 -7.68 5.40
CA ARG A 46 25.19 -8.37 5.27
C ARG A 46 24.93 -8.79 3.83
N ASP A 47 25.15 -7.88 2.88
CA ASP A 47 24.95 -8.16 1.45
C ASP A 47 25.92 -9.23 0.95
N LEU A 48 27.16 -9.23 1.45
CA LEU A 48 28.18 -10.24 1.19
C LEU A 48 27.74 -11.62 1.70
N GLU A 49 27.35 -11.72 2.97
CA GLU A 49 26.87 -12.96 3.56
C GLU A 49 25.66 -13.52 2.79
N GLN A 50 24.69 -12.67 2.44
CA GLN A 50 23.55 -13.05 1.62
C GLN A 50 23.95 -13.54 0.23
N ALA A 51 24.94 -12.92 -0.41
CA ALA A 51 25.44 -13.37 -1.72
C ALA A 51 26.02 -14.80 -1.66
N PHE A 52 26.71 -15.13 -0.57
CA PHE A 52 27.26 -16.48 -0.34
C PHE A 52 26.15 -17.50 -0.06
N ILE A 53 25.17 -17.15 0.79
CA ILE A 53 24.01 -18.00 1.10
C ILE A 53 23.24 -18.34 -0.18
N ARG A 54 22.98 -17.36 -1.05
CA ARG A 54 22.28 -17.56 -2.33
C ARG A 54 22.99 -18.53 -3.27
N ARG A 55 24.32 -18.65 -3.15
CA ARG A 55 25.14 -19.60 -3.93
C ARG A 55 25.31 -20.96 -3.24
N GLY A 56 24.68 -21.18 -2.09
CA GLY A 56 24.89 -22.39 -1.28
C GLY A 56 26.32 -22.51 -0.74
N CYS A 57 27.08 -21.42 -0.67
CA CYS A 57 28.49 -21.40 -0.29
C CYS A 57 28.67 -20.76 1.09
N LYS A 58 29.70 -21.17 1.84
CA LYS A 58 30.11 -20.48 3.08
C LYS A 58 31.15 -19.41 2.77
N LEU A 59 31.07 -18.28 3.47
CA LEU A 59 32.11 -17.24 3.44
C LEU A 59 33.43 -17.85 3.95
N LYS A 60 34.47 -17.89 3.11
CA LYS A 60 35.79 -18.39 3.50
C LYS A 60 36.58 -17.25 4.16
N LYS A 61 37.17 -17.50 5.34
CA LYS A 61 37.93 -16.49 6.10
C LYS A 61 39.21 -16.00 5.41
N ASN A 62 39.74 -16.77 4.45
CA ASN A 62 41.05 -16.51 3.81
C ASN A 62 40.91 -16.25 2.29
N MET A 63 39.93 -15.46 1.86
CA MET A 63 39.77 -15.14 0.44
C MET A 63 40.65 -13.96 0.02
N ARG A 64 41.61 -14.19 -0.87
CA ARG A 64 42.44 -13.11 -1.43
C ARG A 64 41.67 -12.18 -2.37
N LEU A 65 40.63 -12.69 -3.04
CA LEU A 65 39.80 -11.93 -3.98
C LEU A 65 38.37 -12.50 -3.98
N LEU A 66 37.36 -11.65 -4.04
CA LEU A 66 35.97 -12.06 -4.27
C LEU A 66 35.82 -12.57 -5.71
N ASP A 67 35.04 -13.64 -5.88
CA ASP A 67 34.63 -14.10 -7.21
C ASP A 67 33.91 -12.97 -7.98
N LEU A 68 34.09 -12.94 -9.30
CA LEU A 68 33.55 -11.89 -10.17
C LEU A 68 32.03 -11.78 -10.03
N GLY A 69 31.31 -12.89 -9.90
CA GLY A 69 29.85 -12.82 -9.80
C GLY A 69 29.34 -12.37 -8.42
N ILE A 70 30.07 -12.65 -7.33
CA ILE A 70 29.75 -12.06 -6.01
C ILE A 70 30.02 -10.56 -6.03
N SER A 71 31.15 -10.16 -6.62
CA SER A 71 31.52 -8.76 -6.79
C SER A 71 30.47 -7.99 -7.60
N ASN A 72 30.03 -8.55 -8.74
CA ASN A 72 28.98 -7.96 -9.57
C ASN A 72 27.65 -7.83 -8.82
N TYR A 73 27.24 -8.85 -8.09
CA TYR A 73 26.04 -8.81 -7.27
C TYR A 73 26.10 -7.68 -6.22
N LEU A 74 27.23 -7.53 -5.52
CA LEU A 74 27.39 -6.48 -4.50
C LEU A 74 27.33 -5.08 -5.09
N VAL A 75 27.93 -4.87 -6.27
CA VAL A 75 27.84 -3.60 -6.98
C VAL A 75 26.39 -3.31 -7.38
N GLN A 76 25.68 -4.30 -7.93
CA GLN A 76 24.26 -4.16 -8.31
C GLN A 76 23.39 -3.89 -7.08
N LYS A 77 23.57 -4.62 -5.98
CA LYS A 77 22.84 -4.43 -4.72
C LYS A 77 23.07 -3.02 -4.14
N ALA A 78 24.30 -2.53 -4.18
CA ALA A 78 24.62 -1.18 -3.71
C ALA A 78 24.01 -0.08 -4.60
N LYS A 79 23.92 -0.29 -5.93
CA LYS A 79 23.20 0.61 -6.85
C LYS A 79 21.69 0.58 -6.58
N GLN A 80 21.11 -0.62 -6.42
CA GLN A 80 19.70 -0.81 -6.09
C GLN A 80 19.33 -0.10 -4.79
N ARG A 81 20.08 -0.30 -3.70
CA ARG A 81 19.81 0.37 -2.40
C ARG A 81 19.77 1.89 -2.53
N ARG A 82 20.66 2.49 -3.31
CA ARG A 82 20.66 3.94 -3.57
C ARG A 82 19.42 4.38 -4.35
N ALA A 83 19.02 3.61 -5.36
CA ALA A 83 17.80 3.89 -6.10
C ALA A 83 16.56 3.80 -5.21
N LEU A 84 16.47 2.78 -4.34
CA LEU A 84 15.38 2.62 -3.37
C LEU A 84 15.38 3.75 -2.32
N GLN A 85 16.54 4.17 -1.81
CA GLN A 85 16.65 5.31 -0.90
C GLN A 85 16.19 6.62 -1.54
N HIS A 86 16.55 6.85 -2.81
CA HIS A 86 16.08 8.02 -3.53
C HIS A 86 14.56 7.96 -3.74
N TRP A 87 14.02 6.79 -4.12
CA TRP A 87 12.59 6.62 -4.27
C TRP A 87 11.83 6.80 -2.94
N GLU A 88 12.34 6.26 -1.84
CA GLU A 88 11.81 6.50 -0.49
C GLU A 88 11.77 7.99 -0.17
N TYR A 89 12.83 8.73 -0.47
CA TYR A 89 12.86 10.19 -0.31
C TYR A 89 11.74 10.87 -1.13
N GLU A 90 11.60 10.51 -2.42
CA GLU A 90 10.57 11.06 -3.30
C GLU A 90 9.14 10.78 -2.79
N LEU A 91 8.86 9.55 -2.34
CA LEU A 91 7.57 9.17 -1.76
C LEU A 91 7.25 10.03 -0.53
N ASN A 92 8.23 10.20 0.35
CA ASN A 92 8.07 10.97 1.59
C ASN A 92 8.04 12.49 1.39
N ALA A 93 8.62 12.99 0.29
CA ALA A 93 8.49 14.39 -0.11
C ALA A 93 7.11 14.70 -0.70
N LYS A 94 6.48 13.72 -1.37
CA LYS A 94 5.16 13.86 -2.00
C LYS A 94 3.98 13.59 -1.05
N ARG A 95 4.16 12.79 0.00
CA ARG A 95 3.05 12.43 0.90
C ARG A 95 2.50 13.67 1.63
N ASN A 96 1.17 13.73 1.80
CA ASN A 96 0.49 14.78 2.58
C ASN A 96 0.00 14.31 3.96
N HIS A 97 0.38 13.09 4.36
CA HIS A 97 -0.03 12.46 5.61
C HIS A 97 1.14 12.23 6.57
N LYS A 98 0.84 11.88 7.82
CA LYS A 98 1.84 11.84 8.90
C LYS A 98 2.72 10.59 8.82
N GLY A 99 2.15 9.45 8.48
CA GLY A 99 2.83 8.16 8.44
C GLY A 99 3.99 8.16 7.43
N ARG A 100 5.18 7.74 7.86
CA ARG A 100 6.34 7.61 6.97
C ARG A 100 6.20 6.39 6.07
N ILE A 101 6.76 6.50 4.87
CA ILE A 101 6.86 5.38 3.93
C ILE A 101 8.32 4.96 3.87
N VAL A 102 8.61 3.72 4.23
CA VAL A 102 9.94 3.12 4.11
C VAL A 102 9.95 2.19 2.90
N VAL A 103 11.09 2.02 2.25
CA VAL A 103 11.26 1.10 1.12
C VAL A 103 12.40 0.12 1.37
N GLU A 104 12.10 -1.18 1.32
CA GLU A 104 13.08 -2.24 1.60
C GLU A 104 13.03 -3.36 0.56
N ASN A 105 14.20 -3.79 0.08
CA ASN A 105 14.30 -5.00 -0.73
C ASN A 105 15.52 -5.81 -0.30
N GLU A 106 15.28 -6.92 0.39
CA GLU A 106 16.30 -7.90 0.80
C GLU A 106 16.21 -9.21 0.01
N VAL A 107 15.24 -9.31 -0.92
CA VAL A 107 14.87 -10.55 -1.62
C VAL A 107 15.52 -10.65 -3.00
N ASP A 108 15.61 -9.57 -3.75
CA ASP A 108 16.20 -9.58 -5.09
C ASP A 108 16.87 -8.24 -5.43
N LEU A 109 17.12 -8.00 -6.72
CA LEU A 109 17.78 -6.81 -7.25
C LEU A 109 16.80 -5.81 -7.90
N ASP A 110 15.49 -6.01 -7.77
CA ASP A 110 14.50 -5.09 -8.35
C ASP A 110 14.57 -3.71 -7.68
N GLY A 111 14.71 -2.67 -8.51
CA GLY A 111 14.70 -1.28 -8.08
C GLY A 111 13.28 -0.70 -7.96
N PRO A 112 13.18 0.63 -7.82
CA PRO A 112 11.89 1.33 -7.86
C PRO A 112 11.09 0.97 -9.12
N PRO A 113 9.74 0.91 -9.02
CA PRO A 113 8.88 0.76 -10.19
C PRO A 113 9.09 1.92 -11.17
N ARG A 114 9.13 1.63 -12.47
CA ARG A 114 9.46 2.62 -13.51
C ARG A 114 8.29 3.53 -13.87
N ASP A 115 7.08 2.99 -13.88
CA ASP A 115 5.88 3.65 -14.40
C ASP A 115 4.84 3.85 -13.30
N PHE A 116 5.27 4.45 -12.17
CA PHE A 116 4.42 4.72 -11.02
C PHE A 116 4.61 6.15 -10.50
N VAL A 117 3.50 6.85 -10.31
CA VAL A 117 3.44 8.22 -9.79
C VAL A 117 2.62 8.22 -8.50
N TYR A 118 3.28 8.57 -7.39
CA TYR A 118 2.63 8.70 -6.10
C TYR A 118 1.68 9.90 -6.06
N ILE A 119 0.41 9.66 -5.73
CA ILE A 119 -0.63 10.68 -5.52
C ILE A 119 -1.29 10.46 -4.16
N ASN A 120 -1.83 11.54 -3.57
CA ASN A 120 -2.49 11.47 -2.25
C ASN A 120 -4.03 11.44 -2.35
N GLU A 121 -4.58 11.99 -3.44
CA GLU A 121 -6.00 12.13 -3.70
C GLU A 121 -6.30 11.58 -5.09
N TYR A 122 -7.57 11.27 -5.38
CA TYR A 122 -7.98 10.80 -6.70
C TYR A 122 -7.56 11.77 -7.82
N LYS A 123 -7.06 11.19 -8.91
CA LYS A 123 -6.93 11.92 -10.17
C LYS A 123 -8.20 11.69 -10.97
N VAL A 124 -8.96 12.74 -11.23
CA VAL A 124 -10.22 12.62 -11.98
C VAL A 124 -9.92 12.49 -13.48
N GLY A 125 -10.45 11.44 -14.11
CA GLY A 125 -10.33 11.19 -15.54
C GLY A 125 -11.16 12.15 -16.39
N GLU A 126 -10.94 12.11 -17.70
CA GLU A 126 -11.62 12.99 -18.65
C GLU A 126 -13.14 12.76 -18.65
N GLY A 127 -13.91 13.85 -18.65
CA GLY A 127 -15.37 13.81 -18.66
C GLY A 127 -16.05 13.50 -17.32
N ILE A 128 -15.29 13.23 -16.25
CA ILE A 128 -15.84 12.93 -14.93
C ILE A 128 -15.85 14.19 -14.08
N THR A 129 -16.96 14.46 -13.38
CA THR A 129 -17.11 15.61 -12.50
C THR A 129 -17.39 15.17 -11.07
N LEU A 130 -16.59 15.65 -10.12
CA LEU A 130 -16.84 15.50 -8.69
C LEU A 130 -17.65 16.70 -8.19
N ASN A 131 -18.89 16.48 -7.77
CA ASN A 131 -19.73 17.53 -7.22
C ASN A 131 -19.37 17.77 -5.75
N GLN A 132 -18.96 18.99 -5.42
CA GLN A 132 -18.65 19.36 -4.05
C GLN A 132 -19.93 19.49 -3.21
N MET A 133 -19.85 19.08 -1.95
CA MET A 133 -20.92 19.25 -0.98
C MET A 133 -21.27 20.73 -0.78
N ALA A 134 -22.57 21.02 -0.85
CA ALA A 134 -23.11 22.35 -0.61
C ALA A 134 -23.37 22.64 0.88
N VAL A 135 -23.58 21.59 1.70
CA VAL A 135 -24.03 21.71 3.09
C VAL A 135 -23.13 20.88 4.02
N GLY A 136 -22.92 21.38 5.24
CA GLY A 136 -22.28 20.66 6.33
C GLY A 136 -23.10 20.78 7.61
N CYS A 137 -22.71 20.05 8.66
CA CYS A 137 -23.41 20.13 9.94
C CYS A 137 -23.01 21.39 10.73
N GLU A 138 -23.92 21.82 11.61
CA GLU A 138 -23.71 22.94 12.53
C GLU A 138 -23.43 22.47 13.97
N CYS A 139 -23.10 21.18 14.14
CA CYS A 139 -22.94 20.56 15.45
C CYS A 139 -21.80 21.17 16.27
N SER A 140 -22.05 21.30 17.58
CA SER A 140 -21.01 21.65 18.56
C SER A 140 -20.20 20.41 18.97
N ASP A 141 -20.90 19.28 19.16
CA ASP A 141 -20.31 17.96 19.39
C ASP A 141 -20.94 16.94 18.44
N CYS A 142 -20.19 16.58 17.39
CA CYS A 142 -20.64 15.64 16.37
C CYS A 142 -20.86 14.20 16.90
N LEU A 143 -20.24 13.82 18.03
CA LEU A 143 -20.40 12.48 18.60
C LEU A 143 -21.70 12.38 19.39
N SER A 144 -22.00 13.38 20.22
CA SER A 144 -23.22 13.42 21.03
C SER A 144 -24.46 13.78 20.21
N GLU A 145 -24.32 14.61 19.17
CA GLU A 145 -25.40 15.06 18.28
C GLU A 145 -25.59 14.15 17.05
N ALA A 146 -25.05 12.93 17.08
CA ALA A 146 -25.01 12.02 15.94
C ALA A 146 -26.39 11.71 15.31
N ALA A 147 -27.45 11.61 16.14
CA ALA A 147 -28.81 11.33 15.69
C ALA A 147 -29.63 12.60 15.39
N GLY A 148 -29.14 13.78 15.79
CA GLY A 148 -29.87 15.05 15.79
C GLY A 148 -29.46 16.06 14.73
N GLY A 149 -28.57 15.71 13.79
CA GLY A 149 -28.17 16.63 12.70
C GLY A 149 -26.73 16.53 12.21
N CYS A 150 -25.90 15.65 12.77
CA CYS A 150 -24.55 15.42 12.22
C CYS A 150 -24.63 14.71 10.84
N CYS A 151 -23.60 14.85 10.00
CA CYS A 151 -23.58 14.37 8.61
C CYS A 151 -24.06 12.92 8.39
N PRO A 152 -23.71 11.94 9.26
CA PRO A 152 -24.25 10.58 9.14
C PRO A 152 -25.78 10.56 9.31
N GLY A 153 -26.29 11.19 10.36
CA GLY A 153 -27.72 11.22 10.68
C GLY A 153 -28.55 11.98 9.63
N ALA A 154 -28.01 13.10 9.11
CA ALA A 154 -28.61 13.85 8.02
C ALA A 154 -28.71 13.03 6.72
N SER A 155 -27.79 12.07 6.52
CA SER A 155 -27.82 11.12 5.41
C SER A 155 -28.55 9.82 5.77
N HIS A 156 -29.31 9.80 6.87
CA HIS A 156 -30.03 8.62 7.38
C HIS A 156 -29.15 7.39 7.68
N HIS A 157 -27.87 7.63 8.01
CA HIS A 157 -26.89 6.60 8.33
C HIS A 157 -26.39 6.66 9.78
N LYS A 158 -25.83 5.53 10.24
CA LYS A 158 -25.26 5.41 11.59
C LYS A 158 -23.90 6.10 11.65
N PHE A 159 -23.62 6.75 12.77
CA PHE A 159 -22.29 7.28 13.06
C PHE A 159 -21.26 6.16 13.02
N ALA A 160 -20.23 6.31 12.18
CA ALA A 160 -19.33 5.22 11.81
C ALA A 160 -18.30 4.86 12.89
N TYR A 161 -17.93 5.82 13.75
CA TYR A 161 -16.78 5.69 14.65
C TYR A 161 -17.16 5.62 16.13
N ASN A 162 -16.26 5.07 16.94
CA ASN A 162 -16.24 5.25 18.39
C ASN A 162 -15.33 6.43 18.79
N GLU A 163 -15.23 6.71 20.08
CA GLU A 163 -14.38 7.78 20.65
C GLU A 163 -12.89 7.63 20.32
N LEU A 164 -12.44 6.42 19.97
CA LEU A 164 -11.07 6.12 19.60
C LEU A 164 -10.82 6.24 18.08
N GLY A 165 -11.81 6.70 17.30
CA GLY A 165 -11.75 6.77 15.85
C GLY A 165 -11.76 5.40 15.16
N GLN A 166 -12.23 4.35 15.85
CA GLN A 166 -12.34 3.01 15.29
C GLN A 166 -13.72 2.79 14.66
N VAL A 167 -13.78 2.15 13.50
CA VAL A 167 -15.05 1.85 12.83
C VAL A 167 -15.87 0.84 13.67
N LYS A 168 -17.16 1.14 13.85
CA LYS A 168 -18.10 0.28 14.59
C LYS A 168 -19.26 -0.23 13.73
N ILE A 169 -19.41 0.31 12.51
CA ILE A 169 -20.41 -0.16 11.54
C ILE A 169 -19.90 -1.39 10.79
N LYS A 170 -20.83 -2.24 10.34
CA LYS A 170 -20.51 -3.45 9.58
C LYS A 170 -19.98 -3.10 8.19
N ALA A 171 -19.12 -3.95 7.62
CA ALA A 171 -18.73 -3.86 6.22
C ALA A 171 -19.98 -3.88 5.31
N GLY A 172 -19.93 -3.13 4.21
CA GLY A 172 -21.08 -2.89 3.33
C GLY A 172 -21.94 -1.69 3.72
N MET A 173 -21.87 -1.20 4.95
CA MET A 173 -22.49 0.07 5.33
C MET A 173 -21.55 1.24 4.98
N PRO A 174 -22.06 2.31 4.36
CA PRO A 174 -21.24 3.46 3.99
C PRO A 174 -20.84 4.29 5.21
N ILE A 175 -19.72 4.99 5.11
CA ILE A 175 -19.28 5.98 6.10
C ILE A 175 -19.49 7.37 5.53
N TYR A 176 -20.21 8.22 6.27
CA TYR A 176 -20.40 9.63 5.94
C TYR A 176 -19.62 10.48 6.95
N GLU A 177 -18.49 11.03 6.54
CA GLU A 177 -17.70 11.94 7.38
C GLU A 177 -18.23 13.38 7.33
N CYS A 178 -17.81 14.19 8.29
CA CYS A 178 -17.97 15.64 8.19
C CYS A 178 -17.06 16.20 7.08
N ASN A 179 -17.51 17.24 6.41
CA ASN A 179 -16.89 17.83 5.22
C ASN A 179 -16.41 19.27 5.47
N SER A 180 -15.83 19.90 4.44
CA SER A 180 -15.32 21.28 4.49
C SER A 180 -16.38 22.36 4.78
N ARG A 181 -17.67 22.05 4.64
CA ARG A 181 -18.81 22.94 4.95
C ARG A 181 -19.32 22.82 6.38
N CYS A 182 -18.84 21.84 7.15
CA CYS A 182 -19.28 21.65 8.54
C CYS A 182 -18.59 22.65 9.47
N SER A 183 -19.31 23.12 10.48
CA SER A 183 -18.78 24.02 11.52
C SER A 183 -17.78 23.34 12.47
N CYS A 184 -17.74 22.00 12.49
CA CYS A 184 -16.86 21.23 13.35
C CYS A 184 -15.40 21.25 12.85
N GLY A 185 -14.46 21.41 13.78
CA GLY A 185 -13.02 21.51 13.49
C GLY A 185 -12.37 20.20 13.03
N ILE A 186 -11.06 20.26 12.76
CA ILE A 186 -10.26 19.12 12.29
C ILE A 186 -10.20 17.95 13.27
N ASP A 187 -10.39 18.23 14.57
CA ASP A 187 -10.39 17.22 15.63
C ASP A 187 -11.74 16.52 15.81
N CYS A 188 -12.75 16.87 15.00
CA CYS A 188 -14.06 16.22 15.01
C CYS A 188 -13.93 14.69 14.94
N PRO A 189 -14.63 13.94 15.82
CA PRO A 189 -14.58 12.47 15.84
C PRO A 189 -15.18 11.83 14.58
N ASN A 190 -15.92 12.59 13.76
CA ASN A 190 -16.42 12.17 12.44
C ASN A 190 -15.51 12.63 11.29
N ARG A 191 -14.22 12.85 11.56
CA ARG A 191 -13.17 13.10 10.56
C ARG A 191 -12.03 12.14 10.87
N VAL A 192 -11.99 10.97 10.26
CA VAL A 192 -10.97 9.93 10.49
C VAL A 192 -10.16 9.70 9.23
N VAL A 193 -10.83 9.34 8.13
CA VAL A 193 -10.24 9.03 6.82
C VAL A 193 -9.54 10.25 6.25
N GLN A 194 -10.20 11.41 6.27
CA GLN A 194 -9.61 12.68 5.78
C GLN A 194 -8.39 13.17 6.58
N ARG A 195 -8.05 12.57 7.73
CA ARG A 195 -6.80 12.88 8.45
C ARG A 195 -5.58 12.16 7.86
N GLY A 196 -5.79 11.30 6.87
CA GLY A 196 -4.75 10.57 6.16
C GLY A 196 -4.06 9.50 7.02
N ILE A 197 -3.11 8.80 6.40
CA ILE A 197 -2.36 7.70 7.01
C ILE A 197 -1.59 8.19 8.25
N ARG A 198 -1.72 7.46 9.35
CA ARG A 198 -1.09 7.78 10.64
C ARG A 198 0.05 6.86 11.03
N TYR A 199 0.14 5.69 10.41
CA TYR A 199 1.11 4.65 10.72
C TYR A 199 2.33 4.74 9.82
N ASP A 200 3.50 4.47 10.36
CA ASP A 200 4.69 4.23 9.55
C ASP A 200 4.54 2.89 8.81
N LEU A 201 4.60 2.91 7.47
CA LEU A 201 4.41 1.76 6.60
C LEU A 201 5.68 1.51 5.78
N CYS A 202 5.91 0.26 5.41
CA CYS A 202 7.06 -0.15 4.62
C CYS A 202 6.59 -0.89 3.36
N ILE A 203 6.96 -0.35 2.19
CA ILE A 203 6.89 -1.06 0.92
C ILE A 203 8.09 -2.01 0.89
N PHE A 204 7.82 -3.32 0.91
CA PHE A 204 8.87 -4.33 0.98
C PHE A 204 8.76 -5.34 -0.15
N ARG A 205 9.88 -5.91 -0.58
CA ARG A 205 9.88 -7.00 -1.55
C ARG A 205 9.52 -8.33 -0.85
N THR A 206 8.48 -9.02 -1.32
CA THR A 206 8.08 -10.33 -0.78
C THR A 206 9.00 -11.44 -1.28
N ASP A 207 9.19 -12.48 -0.48
CA ASP A 207 10.07 -13.62 -0.78
C ASP A 207 9.34 -14.79 -1.48
N ASN A 208 8.01 -14.75 -1.54
CA ASN A 208 7.14 -15.75 -2.18
C ASN A 208 6.84 -15.46 -3.66
N GLY A 209 7.42 -14.40 -4.23
CA GLY A 209 7.24 -14.03 -5.63
C GLY A 209 5.90 -13.32 -5.92
N CYS A 210 5.27 -12.70 -4.92
CA CYS A 210 4.15 -11.76 -5.11
C CYS A 210 4.63 -10.35 -5.52
N GLY A 211 5.93 -10.10 -5.56
CA GLY A 211 6.49 -8.81 -5.94
C GLY A 211 6.62 -7.88 -4.75
N TRP A 212 6.10 -6.66 -4.86
CA TRP A 212 6.10 -5.69 -3.76
C TRP A 212 4.88 -5.92 -2.87
N GLY A 213 5.05 -5.70 -1.57
CA GLY A 213 4.01 -5.76 -0.54
C GLY A 213 4.08 -4.54 0.36
N VAL A 214 3.09 -4.37 1.24
CA VAL A 214 3.11 -3.32 2.28
C VAL A 214 3.02 -3.98 3.64
N ARG A 215 3.85 -3.55 4.59
CA ARG A 215 3.74 -3.96 6.00
C ARG A 215 3.73 -2.76 6.92
N THR A 216 3.09 -2.89 8.08
CA THR A 216 3.12 -1.83 9.10
C THR A 216 4.41 -1.92 9.92
N LEU A 217 5.00 -0.79 10.33
CA LEU A 217 6.15 -0.74 11.23
C LEU A 217 5.75 -0.65 12.71
N GLU A 218 4.46 -0.50 12.97
CA GLU A 218 3.89 -0.39 14.30
C GLU A 218 2.61 -1.22 14.46
N LYS A 219 2.15 -1.39 15.69
CA LYS A 219 0.92 -2.13 15.97
C LYS A 219 -0.30 -1.32 15.55
N ILE A 220 -1.15 -1.91 14.71
CA ILE A 220 -2.46 -1.35 14.35
C ILE A 220 -3.54 -2.04 15.19
N ARG A 221 -4.45 -1.25 15.78
CA ARG A 221 -5.57 -1.78 16.56
C ARG A 221 -6.68 -2.24 15.61
N LYS A 222 -7.48 -3.21 16.07
CA LYS A 222 -8.68 -3.65 15.36
C LYS A 222 -9.58 -2.44 15.05
N HIS A 223 -10.18 -2.43 13.86
CA HIS A 223 -11.09 -1.41 13.34
C HIS A 223 -10.48 0.00 13.19
N SER A 224 -9.16 0.14 13.22
CA SER A 224 -8.51 1.42 12.93
C SER A 224 -8.40 1.65 11.42
N PHE A 225 -8.59 2.89 10.98
CA PHE A 225 -8.31 3.33 9.61
C PHE A 225 -6.83 3.18 9.30
N VAL A 226 -6.47 2.60 8.15
CA VAL A 226 -5.09 2.33 7.76
C VAL A 226 -4.65 3.21 6.59
N MET A 227 -5.36 3.17 5.48
CA MET A 227 -5.09 3.95 4.27
C MET A 227 -6.30 3.95 3.33
N GLU A 228 -6.27 4.78 2.30
CA GLU A 228 -7.25 4.76 1.20
C GLU A 228 -6.70 4.04 -0.02
N TYR A 229 -7.59 3.54 -0.88
CA TYR A 229 -7.23 3.11 -2.23
C TYR A 229 -7.42 4.26 -3.21
N VAL A 230 -6.30 4.76 -3.75
CA VAL A 230 -6.28 5.96 -4.59
C VAL A 230 -5.66 5.63 -5.95
N GLY A 231 -6.26 6.20 -7.00
CA GLY A 231 -5.80 6.09 -8.37
C GLY A 231 -6.45 7.13 -9.29
N GLU A 232 -6.42 6.86 -10.60
CA GLU A 232 -7.18 7.61 -11.58
C GLU A 232 -8.62 7.10 -11.62
N ILE A 233 -9.62 7.98 -11.46
CA ILE A 233 -11.02 7.60 -11.65
C ILE A 233 -11.29 7.61 -13.16
N ILE A 234 -11.74 6.48 -13.69
CA ILE A 234 -12.09 6.30 -15.09
C ILE A 234 -13.50 5.68 -15.20
N THR A 235 -14.10 5.74 -16.39
CA THR A 235 -15.36 5.03 -16.65
C THR A 235 -15.12 3.53 -16.73
N SER A 236 -16.14 2.71 -16.42
CA SER A 236 -16.04 1.25 -16.55
C SER A 236 -15.71 0.81 -17.99
N GLU A 237 -16.13 1.58 -19.01
CA GLU A 237 -15.75 1.35 -20.41
C GLU A 237 -14.23 1.52 -20.64
N GLU A 238 -13.64 2.59 -20.10
CA GLU A 238 -12.20 2.82 -20.20
C GLU A 238 -11.41 1.79 -19.39
N ALA A 239 -11.95 1.35 -18.24
CA ALA A 239 -11.38 0.29 -17.43
C ALA A 239 -11.35 -1.04 -18.18
N GLU A 240 -12.43 -1.42 -18.88
CA GLU A 240 -12.46 -2.62 -19.72
C GLU A 240 -11.41 -2.54 -20.84
N ARG A 241 -11.31 -1.39 -21.51
CA ARG A 241 -10.32 -1.16 -22.58
C ARG A 241 -8.88 -1.32 -22.07
N ARG A 242 -8.56 -0.78 -20.89
CA ARG A 242 -7.23 -0.92 -20.25
C ARG A 242 -7.00 -2.32 -19.68
N GLY A 243 -8.03 -2.93 -19.10
CA GLY A 243 -8.02 -4.23 -18.45
C GLY A 243 -7.54 -5.35 -19.38
N GLN A 244 -7.90 -5.29 -20.66
CA GLN A 244 -7.40 -6.25 -21.67
C GLN A 244 -5.86 -6.27 -21.79
N VAL A 245 -5.20 -5.14 -21.53
CA VAL A 245 -3.73 -5.03 -21.52
C VAL A 245 -3.18 -5.53 -20.17
N TYR A 246 -3.81 -5.13 -19.06
CA TYR A 246 -3.40 -5.48 -17.70
C TYR A 246 -3.51 -6.98 -17.43
N ASP A 247 -4.57 -7.64 -17.91
CA ASP A 247 -4.77 -9.09 -17.77
C ASP A 247 -3.61 -9.87 -18.39
N ARG A 248 -3.11 -9.43 -19.56
CA ARG A 248 -1.94 -10.05 -20.21
C ARG A 248 -0.64 -9.85 -19.42
N GLN A 249 -0.58 -8.82 -18.60
CA GLN A 249 0.56 -8.48 -17.75
C GLN A 249 0.42 -9.04 -16.33
N GLY A 250 -0.74 -9.63 -15.98
CA GLY A 250 -1.05 -10.08 -14.63
C GLY A 250 -1.21 -8.93 -13.63
N ALA A 251 -1.50 -7.72 -14.10
CA ALA A 251 -1.65 -6.52 -13.29
C ALA A 251 -3.07 -6.42 -12.72
N THR A 252 -3.21 -6.06 -11.44
CA THR A 252 -4.47 -6.10 -10.68
C THR A 252 -4.75 -4.77 -9.98
N TYR A 253 -4.78 -3.69 -10.77
CA TYR A 253 -4.86 -2.31 -10.27
C TYR A 253 -6.19 -1.61 -10.51
N LEU A 254 -7.17 -2.32 -11.08
CA LEU A 254 -8.52 -1.82 -11.30
C LEU A 254 -9.39 -2.18 -10.10
N PHE A 255 -10.05 -1.17 -9.52
CA PHE A 255 -10.99 -1.31 -8.42
C PHE A 255 -12.33 -0.71 -8.83
N ASP A 256 -13.33 -1.55 -9.06
CA ASP A 256 -14.66 -1.11 -9.51
C ASP A 256 -15.42 -0.43 -8.36
N LEU A 257 -16.06 0.72 -8.64
CA LEU A 257 -16.82 1.50 -7.66
C LEU A 257 -18.29 1.08 -7.65
N ASP A 258 -18.54 -0.20 -7.43
CA ASP A 258 -19.84 -0.87 -7.60
C ASP A 258 -20.80 -0.73 -6.39
N TYR A 259 -20.65 0.33 -5.58
CA TYR A 259 -21.49 0.53 -4.38
C TYR A 259 -22.98 0.68 -4.71
N VAL A 260 -23.30 1.45 -5.76
CA VAL A 260 -24.68 1.63 -6.26
C VAL A 260 -24.81 1.18 -7.72
N GLU A 261 -23.86 1.55 -8.57
CA GLU A 261 -23.87 1.28 -10.01
C GLU A 261 -22.42 1.11 -10.50
N ASP A 262 -22.20 0.19 -11.44
CA ASP A 262 -20.90 -0.03 -12.09
C ASP A 262 -20.70 0.99 -13.23
N VAL A 263 -20.40 2.23 -12.84
CA VAL A 263 -20.17 3.36 -13.78
C VAL A 263 -18.71 3.77 -13.83
N TYR A 264 -18.00 3.63 -12.70
CA TYR A 264 -16.64 4.12 -12.53
C TYR A 264 -15.74 3.06 -11.90
N THR A 265 -14.46 3.15 -12.23
CA THR A 265 -13.38 2.31 -11.70
C THR A 265 -12.22 3.20 -11.28
N VAL A 266 -11.54 2.85 -10.19
CA VAL A 266 -10.26 3.44 -9.81
C VAL A 266 -9.14 2.61 -10.42
N ASP A 267 -8.34 3.23 -11.28
CA ASP A 267 -7.15 2.64 -11.89
C ASP A 267 -5.89 3.14 -11.19
N ALA A 268 -5.26 2.26 -10.40
CA ALA A 268 -4.04 2.55 -9.67
C ALA A 268 -2.76 2.16 -10.44
N ALA A 269 -2.84 1.78 -11.73
CA ALA A 269 -1.70 1.19 -12.45
C ALA A 269 -0.53 2.18 -12.61
N TYR A 270 -0.82 3.43 -12.95
CA TYR A 270 0.21 4.47 -13.18
C TYR A 270 0.18 5.57 -12.12
N TYR A 271 -0.99 5.99 -11.67
CA TYR A 271 -1.15 6.93 -10.56
C TYR A 271 -1.74 6.17 -9.37
N GLY A 272 -1.09 6.19 -8.22
CA GLY A 272 -1.65 5.59 -7.01
C GLY A 272 -0.95 6.03 -5.74
N ASN A 273 -1.47 5.62 -4.59
CA ASN A 273 -0.78 5.81 -3.31
C ASN A 273 -0.10 4.50 -2.87
N ILE A 274 0.21 4.36 -1.58
CA ILE A 274 0.85 3.13 -1.06
C ILE A 274 -0.02 1.88 -1.19
N SER A 275 -1.35 2.02 -1.32
CA SER A 275 -2.28 0.90 -1.52
C SER A 275 -2.04 0.12 -2.81
N HIS A 276 -1.40 0.75 -3.81
CA HIS A 276 -0.99 0.10 -5.06
C HIS A 276 -0.18 -1.20 -4.81
N PHE A 277 0.59 -1.24 -3.72
CA PHE A 277 1.48 -2.35 -3.37
C PHE A 277 0.84 -3.34 -2.37
N VAL A 278 -0.42 -3.18 -1.99
CA VAL A 278 -1.06 -4.05 -1.00
C VAL A 278 -1.52 -5.34 -1.68
N ASN A 279 -1.00 -6.48 -1.22
CA ASN A 279 -1.28 -7.77 -1.81
C ASN A 279 -2.64 -8.36 -1.42
N HIS A 280 -3.07 -9.34 -2.21
CA HIS A 280 -4.22 -10.18 -1.91
C HIS A 280 -3.93 -11.17 -0.77
N SER A 281 -4.94 -11.42 0.08
CA SER A 281 -5.02 -12.61 0.93
C SER A 281 -6.45 -13.15 0.98
N CYS A 282 -6.61 -14.48 1.02
CA CYS A 282 -7.90 -15.14 1.26
C CYS A 282 -8.32 -15.08 2.74
N ASN A 283 -7.43 -14.65 3.64
CA ASN A 283 -7.73 -14.32 5.04
C ASN A 283 -7.08 -12.97 5.37
N PRO A 284 -7.65 -11.86 4.86
CA PRO A 284 -7.03 -10.55 4.92
C PRO A 284 -7.08 -9.94 6.32
N ASN A 285 -6.22 -8.94 6.55
CA ASN A 285 -6.26 -8.12 7.76
C ASN A 285 -6.81 -6.70 7.53
N LEU A 286 -7.16 -6.35 6.28
CA LEU A 286 -7.84 -5.13 5.90
C LEU A 286 -9.24 -5.42 5.31
N GLN A 287 -10.17 -4.50 5.56
CA GLN A 287 -11.53 -4.48 5.02
C GLN A 287 -11.79 -3.14 4.35
N VAL A 288 -12.45 -3.17 3.19
CA VAL A 288 -12.88 -1.96 2.48
C VAL A 288 -14.18 -1.41 3.06
N TYR A 289 -14.24 -0.09 3.14
CA TYR A 289 -15.43 0.71 3.37
C TYR A 289 -15.55 1.81 2.32
N ASN A 290 -16.77 2.05 1.86
CA ASN A 290 -17.11 3.22 1.05
C ASN A 290 -17.27 4.44 1.94
N VAL A 291 -16.64 5.55 1.57
CA VAL A 291 -16.57 6.77 2.37
C VAL A 291 -16.97 7.99 1.55
N PHE A 292 -17.86 8.79 2.11
CA PHE A 292 -18.34 10.05 1.55
C PHE A 292 -17.93 11.21 2.45
N ILE A 293 -17.29 12.21 1.85
CA ILE A 293 -16.73 13.38 2.54
C ILE A 293 -17.12 14.65 1.79
N GLU A 294 -16.33 15.04 0.78
CA GLU A 294 -16.58 16.25 -0.02
C GLU A 294 -17.52 16.01 -1.21
N ASN A 295 -17.82 14.75 -1.52
CA ASN A 295 -18.72 14.32 -2.59
C ASN A 295 -19.70 13.29 -2.02
N LEU A 296 -21.00 13.46 -2.29
CA LEU A 296 -22.06 12.50 -1.93
C LEU A 296 -22.63 11.76 -3.15
N ASP A 297 -22.06 11.93 -4.34
CA ASP A 297 -22.41 11.05 -5.44
C ASP A 297 -22.02 9.61 -5.08
N GLU A 298 -23.02 8.78 -4.80
CA GLU A 298 -22.83 7.41 -4.33
C GLU A 298 -22.13 6.52 -5.36
N ARG A 299 -22.05 6.95 -6.62
CA ARG A 299 -21.29 6.29 -7.70
C ARG A 299 -19.78 6.53 -7.59
N LEU A 300 -19.36 7.51 -6.77
CA LEU A 300 -17.97 7.95 -6.63
C LEU A 300 -17.54 7.96 -5.14
N PRO A 301 -17.66 6.82 -4.43
CA PRO A 301 -17.19 6.71 -3.07
C PRO A 301 -15.66 6.78 -3.01
N ARG A 302 -15.14 7.26 -1.89
CA ARG A 302 -13.73 7.00 -1.53
C ARG A 302 -13.61 5.60 -0.94
N ILE A 303 -12.54 4.89 -1.30
CA ILE A 303 -12.25 3.54 -0.80
C ILE A 303 -11.30 3.66 0.38
N ALA A 304 -11.74 3.25 1.58
CA ALA A 304 -10.91 3.25 2.77
C ALA A 304 -10.69 1.84 3.33
N PHE A 305 -9.47 1.53 3.74
CA PHE A 305 -9.11 0.30 4.41
C PHE A 305 -9.09 0.47 5.93
N PHE A 306 -9.82 -0.41 6.62
CA PHE A 306 -9.82 -0.53 8.07
C PHE A 306 -9.32 -1.91 8.49
N ALA A 307 -8.61 -1.98 9.62
CA ALA A 307 -8.09 -3.24 10.13
C ALA A 307 -9.21 -4.16 10.64
N THR A 308 -9.26 -5.42 10.20
CA THR A 308 -10.28 -6.41 10.66
C THR A 308 -9.96 -7.01 12.03
N ARG A 309 -8.69 -6.94 12.44
CA ARG A 309 -8.15 -7.42 13.71
C ARG A 309 -6.96 -6.55 14.13
N SER A 310 -6.36 -6.83 15.29
CA SER A 310 -5.07 -6.20 15.60
C SER A 310 -4.00 -6.76 14.64
N ILE A 311 -3.17 -5.86 14.12
CA ILE A 311 -2.08 -6.16 13.18
C ILE A 311 -0.76 -5.84 13.91
N ARG A 312 0.18 -6.77 13.89
CA ARG A 312 1.47 -6.61 14.58
C ARG A 312 2.42 -5.74 13.75
N ALA A 313 3.38 -5.10 14.42
CA ALA A 313 4.52 -4.49 13.74
C ALA A 313 5.26 -5.55 12.91
N GLY A 314 5.63 -5.21 11.68
CA GLY A 314 6.26 -6.07 10.69
C GLY A 314 5.30 -6.97 9.91
N GLU A 315 4.01 -7.00 10.23
CA GLU A 315 3.02 -7.83 9.54
C GLU A 315 2.59 -7.21 8.21
N GLU A 316 2.53 -8.02 7.15
CA GLU A 316 2.04 -7.61 5.83
C GLU A 316 0.55 -7.25 5.88
N LEU A 317 0.21 -6.14 5.25
CA LEU A 317 -1.14 -5.66 5.06
C LEU A 317 -1.72 -6.28 3.79
N THR A 318 -2.91 -6.87 3.89
CA THR A 318 -3.55 -7.57 2.78
C THR A 318 -5.07 -7.36 2.81
N PHE A 319 -5.69 -7.34 1.63
CA PHE A 319 -7.15 -7.33 1.47
C PHE A 319 -7.62 -8.42 0.51
N ASP A 320 -8.92 -8.71 0.51
CA ASP A 320 -9.50 -9.66 -0.44
C ASP A 320 -9.81 -8.95 -1.77
N TYR A 321 -9.16 -9.33 -2.87
CA TYR A 321 -9.39 -8.71 -4.18
C TYR A 321 -10.76 -9.04 -4.75
N ASN A 322 -11.38 -10.14 -4.30
CA ASN A 322 -12.74 -10.52 -4.68
C ASN A 322 -13.78 -10.01 -3.69
N MET A 323 -13.36 -9.26 -2.65
CA MET A 323 -14.23 -8.54 -1.73
C MET A 323 -15.39 -9.38 -1.15
N GLN A 324 -15.19 -10.68 -0.92
CA GLN A 324 -16.27 -11.55 -0.42
C GLN A 324 -16.68 -11.12 0.99
N VAL A 325 -17.93 -10.71 1.14
CA VAL A 325 -18.53 -10.44 2.46
C VAL A 325 -18.94 -11.78 3.07
N ASP A 326 -18.44 -12.09 4.27
CA ASP A 326 -18.78 -13.33 4.98
C ASP A 326 -20.31 -13.54 5.07
N PRO A 327 -20.85 -14.68 4.60
CA PRO A 327 -22.30 -14.92 4.55
C PRO A 327 -22.99 -14.91 5.91
N VAL A 328 -22.24 -15.12 7.01
CA VAL A 328 -22.77 -15.04 8.39
C VAL A 328 -23.25 -13.61 8.74
N ASN A 329 -22.74 -12.58 8.04
CA ASN A 329 -23.23 -11.21 8.15
C ASN A 329 -24.37 -10.88 7.17
N ALA A 330 -24.57 -11.68 6.13
CA ALA A 330 -25.62 -11.51 5.12
C ALA A 330 -27.00 -12.01 5.58
N GLU A 331 -27.06 -12.79 6.66
CA GLU A 331 -28.33 -13.29 7.21
C GLU A 331 -29.03 -12.29 8.13
N SER A 332 -28.31 -11.27 8.61
CA SER A 332 -28.86 -10.20 9.46
C SER A 332 -29.50 -9.05 8.66
N THR A 333 -29.35 -9.01 7.34
CA THR A 333 -29.88 -7.96 6.44
C THR A 333 -31.26 -8.30 5.87
N ARG A 334 -31.87 -9.43 6.26
CA ARG A 334 -33.17 -9.86 5.76
C ARG A 334 -34.40 -9.17 6.37
N MET A 335 -34.23 -8.18 7.25
CA MET A 335 -35.37 -7.49 7.89
C MET A 335 -35.60 -6.03 7.51
N ASP A 336 -34.73 -5.40 6.72
CA ASP A 336 -35.02 -4.08 6.13
C ASP A 336 -35.11 -4.25 4.60
N SER A 337 -36.34 -4.09 4.11
CA SER A 337 -36.76 -4.45 2.76
C SER A 337 -36.15 -3.51 1.69
N ASN A 338 -35.82 -4.10 0.54
CA ASN A 338 -35.29 -3.52 -0.71
C ASN A 338 -33.77 -3.40 -0.96
N PHE A 339 -32.88 -3.88 -0.08
CA PHE A 339 -31.42 -3.80 -0.31
C PHE A 339 -30.72 -5.16 -0.54
N GLY A 340 -31.39 -6.09 -1.21
CA GLY A 340 -30.86 -7.46 -1.31
C GLY A 340 -31.19 -8.14 -2.63
N LEU A 341 -30.71 -7.62 -3.75
CA LEU A 341 -30.50 -8.43 -4.96
C LEU A 341 -29.58 -7.77 -6.02
N VAL A 342 -28.63 -6.92 -5.62
CA VAL A 342 -27.61 -6.37 -6.52
C VAL A 342 -26.24 -6.60 -5.89
N GLY A 343 -25.74 -7.82 -6.02
CA GLY A 343 -24.40 -8.23 -5.57
C GLY A 343 -23.95 -9.56 -6.18
N SER A 344 -24.63 -9.99 -7.24
CA SER A 344 -24.27 -11.17 -8.05
C SER A 344 -24.60 -10.96 -9.52
N LEU A 345 -24.75 -9.69 -9.95
CA LEU A 345 -24.73 -9.39 -11.37
C LEU A 345 -23.28 -9.52 -11.81
N ALA A 346 -23.02 -10.66 -12.43
CA ALA A 346 -21.82 -10.94 -13.18
C ALA A 346 -21.54 -9.81 -14.18
N CYS A 347 -20.69 -8.86 -13.79
CA CYS A 347 -19.87 -8.09 -14.70
C CYS A 347 -18.41 -8.35 -14.35
N SER A 348 -18.00 -9.60 -14.57
CA SER A 348 -16.58 -9.89 -14.80
C SER A 348 -16.37 -9.98 -16.31
N PRO A 349 -15.34 -9.33 -16.87
CA PRO A 349 -14.95 -9.55 -18.25
C PRO A 349 -14.70 -11.04 -18.48
N LYS A 350 -15.11 -11.49 -19.67
CA LYS A 350 -14.94 -12.84 -20.19
C LYS A 350 -13.48 -13.30 -20.03
N LYS A 351 -13.24 -14.27 -19.13
CA LYS A 351 -11.93 -14.96 -18.90
C LYS A 351 -10.77 -14.06 -18.48
N ARG A 352 -10.79 -13.52 -17.25
CA ARG A 352 -9.54 -13.10 -16.58
C ARG A 352 -8.55 -14.27 -16.52
N MET A 353 -7.27 -14.01 -16.78
CA MET A 353 -6.22 -15.02 -16.60
C MET A 353 -6.25 -15.53 -15.15
N ARG A 354 -6.22 -16.85 -14.97
CA ARG A 354 -6.20 -17.46 -13.63
C ARG A 354 -4.82 -17.26 -13.01
N ILE A 355 -4.68 -16.22 -12.20
CA ILE A 355 -3.46 -15.94 -11.44
C ILE A 355 -3.50 -16.76 -10.14
N GLU A 356 -2.48 -17.57 -9.91
CA GLU A 356 -2.35 -18.41 -8.73
C GLU A 356 -2.17 -17.55 -7.46
N CYS A 357 -2.94 -17.84 -6.42
CA CYS A 357 -2.85 -17.18 -5.13
C CYS A 357 -1.75 -17.80 -4.25
N LYS A 358 -0.85 -16.95 -3.77
CA LYS A 358 0.30 -17.33 -2.92
C LYS A 358 0.21 -16.75 -1.50
N CYS A 359 -1.00 -16.47 -1.01
CA CYS A 359 -1.21 -15.86 0.31
C CYS A 359 -0.81 -16.75 1.51
N GLY A 360 -0.59 -18.06 1.27
CA GLY A 360 -0.10 -18.99 2.29
C GLY A 360 -1.12 -19.37 3.38
N THR A 361 -2.38 -18.94 3.27
CA THR A 361 -3.42 -19.29 4.25
C THR A 361 -3.93 -20.70 4.03
N GLU A 362 -4.33 -21.39 5.10
CA GLU A 362 -4.91 -22.75 5.02
C GLU A 362 -6.23 -22.77 4.22
N THR A 363 -7.00 -21.69 4.31
CA THR A 363 -8.27 -21.48 3.60
C THR A 363 -8.09 -20.82 2.22
N CYS A 364 -6.90 -20.89 1.62
CA CYS A 364 -6.60 -20.27 0.34
C CYS A 364 -7.48 -20.82 -0.81
N ARG A 365 -8.10 -19.90 -1.56
CA ARG A 365 -8.98 -20.19 -2.72
C ARG A 365 -8.22 -20.56 -4.00
N LYS A 366 -6.89 -20.71 -3.93
CA LYS A 366 -5.97 -21.08 -5.03
C LYS A 366 -5.78 -20.04 -6.13
N TYR A 367 -6.74 -19.15 -6.37
CA TYR A 367 -6.64 -18.09 -7.38
C TYR A 367 -7.03 -16.73 -6.77
N LEU A 368 -6.52 -15.65 -7.37
CA LEU A 368 -6.77 -14.29 -6.87
C LEU A 368 -8.24 -13.85 -7.02
N PHE A 369 -8.87 -14.23 -8.14
CA PHE A 369 -10.25 -13.88 -8.50
C PHE A 369 -11.14 -15.11 -8.60
#